data_AF-A0A179S246-F1
#
_entry.id   AF-A0A179S246-F1
#
_cell.length_a   1.000
_cell.length_b   1.000
_cell.length_c   1.000
_cell.angle_alpha   90.00
_cell.angle_beta   90.00
_cell.angle_gamma   90.00
#
_symmetry.space_group_name_H-M   'P 1'
#
loop_
_entity.id
_entity.type
_entity.pdbx_description
1 polymer ?
#
loop_
_entity_poly.entity_id
_entity_poly.type
_entity_poly.pdbx_seq_one_letter_code
_entity_poly.pdbx_strand_id
1 'polypeptide(L)'
;MPPRLASAPPRDAVSLFAEPIACAASRPDDPLPVTQTLYRTPDGRYVIRTCLRLGPEAAAEACDVMVYADEAALREALSAGDDGLDRALLAAAGLDRDRA
;
A
#
# COMPACT_ATOMS: atom_id res chain seq x y z
N MET A 1 -19.63 31.10 16.94
CA MET A 1 -18.62 30.49 16.03
C MET A 1 -18.45 29.04 16.46
N PRO A 2 -19.00 28.05 15.74
CA PRO A 2 -18.85 26.65 16.14
C PRO A 2 -17.38 26.23 15.98
N PRO A 3 -16.88 25.31 16.82
CA PRO A 3 -15.54 24.76 16.65
C PRO A 3 -15.48 24.05 15.30
N ARG A 4 -14.46 24.39 14.49
CA ARG A 4 -14.10 23.60 13.31
C ARG A 4 -13.84 22.19 13.78
N LEU A 5 -14.68 21.23 13.36
CA LEU A 5 -14.34 19.81 13.41
C LEU A 5 -12.94 19.71 12.81
N ALA A 6 -11.95 19.35 13.64
CA ALA A 6 -10.67 18.92 13.15
C ALA A 6 -10.99 17.75 12.22
N SER A 7 -10.87 17.99 10.91
CA SER A 7 -10.97 16.96 9.89
C SER A 7 -10.01 15.86 10.34
N ALA A 8 -10.57 14.72 10.74
CA ALA A 8 -9.78 13.52 11.01
C ALA A 8 -8.80 13.34 9.84
N PRO A 9 -7.54 12.92 10.09
CA PRO A 9 -6.61 12.66 9.00
C PRO A 9 -7.35 11.81 7.97
N PRO A 10 -7.29 12.16 6.66
CA PRO A 10 -8.11 11.50 5.66
C PRO A 10 -7.87 10.01 5.81
N ARG A 11 -8.91 9.29 6.26
CA ARG A 11 -8.89 7.84 6.22
C ARG A 11 -8.57 7.52 4.77
N ASP A 12 -7.49 6.78 4.57
CA ASP A 12 -7.13 6.28 3.26
C ASP A 12 -8.41 5.80 2.54
N ALA A 13 -8.67 6.34 1.35
CA ALA A 13 -9.90 6.09 0.61
C ALA A 13 -10.10 4.60 0.29
N VAL A 14 -9.02 3.82 0.18
CA VAL A 14 -9.07 2.38 -0.07
C VAL A 14 -9.68 1.63 1.13
N SER A 15 -9.41 2.12 2.35
CA SER A 15 -9.96 1.55 3.58
C SER A 15 -11.49 1.73 3.73
N LEU A 16 -12.15 2.44 2.80
CA LEU A 16 -13.61 2.53 2.74
C LEU A 16 -14.25 1.29 2.08
N PHE A 17 -13.49 0.51 1.31
CA PHE A 17 -14.02 -0.62 0.53
C PHE A 17 -13.12 -1.87 0.52
N ALA A 18 -11.96 -1.83 1.16
CA ALA A 18 -11.05 -2.96 1.28
C ALA A 18 -10.36 -2.98 2.66
N GLU A 19 -10.06 -4.17 3.17
CA GLU A 19 -9.35 -4.35 4.44
C GLU A 19 -7.84 -4.47 4.23
N PRO A 20 -7.00 -3.75 4.99
CA PRO A 20 -5.56 -3.87 4.87
C PRO A 20 -5.10 -5.25 5.36
N ILE A 21 -4.30 -5.95 4.54
CA ILE A 21 -3.75 -7.27 4.86
C ILE A 21 -2.22 -7.27 4.97
N ALA A 22 -1.52 -6.29 4.40
CA ALA A 22 -0.08 -6.12 4.55
C ALA A 22 0.37 -4.68 4.32
N CYS A 23 1.54 -4.32 4.83
CA CYS A 23 2.18 -3.03 4.61
C CYS A 23 3.69 -3.21 4.53
N ALA A 24 4.33 -2.48 3.61
CA ALA A 24 5.77 -2.41 3.46
C ALA A 24 6.20 -0.96 3.20
N ALA A 25 7.39 -0.60 3.64
CA ALA A 25 7.96 0.72 3.42
C ALA A 25 9.37 0.59 2.85
N SER A 26 9.73 1.51 1.96
CA SER A 26 11.09 1.63 1.45
C SER A 26 12.04 2.07 2.56
N ARG A 27 13.34 2.15 2.28
CA ARG A 27 14.30 2.54 3.31
C ARG A 27 14.06 3.99 3.71
N PRO A 28 14.23 4.34 5.00
CA PRO A 28 14.00 5.70 5.48
C PRO A 28 14.94 6.72 4.84
N ASP A 29 16.11 6.28 4.37
CA ASP A 29 17.12 7.10 3.70
C ASP A 29 16.96 7.16 2.18
N ASP A 30 15.92 6.52 1.62
CA ASP A 30 15.63 6.65 0.19
C ASP A 30 15.31 8.11 -0.14
N PRO A 31 15.79 8.63 -1.29
CA PRO A 31 15.54 10.02 -1.68
C PRO A 31 14.04 10.31 -1.87
N LEU A 32 13.26 9.25 -2.08
CA LEU A 32 11.82 9.26 -2.30
C LEU A 32 11.21 8.11 -1.46
N PRO A 33 10.94 8.33 -0.16
CA PRO A 33 10.40 7.28 0.70
C PRO A 33 9.00 6.86 0.25
N VAL A 34 8.82 5.56 0.04
CA VAL A 34 7.57 4.95 -0.42
C VAL A 34 6.97 4.09 0.69
N THR A 35 5.64 4.11 0.80
CA THR A 35 4.87 3.14 1.59
C THR A 35 3.88 2.45 0.67
N GLN A 36 3.87 1.12 0.68
CA GLN A 36 2.88 0.29 0.01
C GLN A 36 1.99 -0.38 1.05
N THR A 37 0.68 -0.35 0.82
CA THR A 37 -0.28 -1.11 1.62
C THR A 37 -1.10 -1.99 0.70
N LEU A 38 -1.17 -3.27 1.01
CA LEU A 38 -1.97 -4.27 0.31
C LEU A 38 -3.28 -4.45 1.05
N TYR A 39 -4.38 -4.44 0.31
CA TYR A 39 -5.72 -4.63 0.82
C TYR A 39 -6.40 -5.81 0.13
N ARG A 40 -7.40 -6.38 0.81
CA ARG A 40 -8.34 -7.33 0.26
C ARG A 40 -9.74 -6.74 0.25
N THR A 41 -10.35 -6.76 -0.92
CA THR A 41 -11.76 -6.38 -1.09
C THR A 41 -12.68 -7.54 -0.70
N PRO A 42 -13.94 -7.28 -0.31
CA PRO A 42 -14.91 -8.33 0.03
C PRO A 42 -15.18 -9.33 -1.12
N ASP A 43 -15.02 -8.89 -2.37
CA ASP A 43 -15.21 -9.73 -3.55
C ASP A 43 -13.92 -10.42 -4.02
N GLY A 44 -12.87 -10.37 -3.20
CA GLY A 44 -11.67 -11.19 -3.39
C GLY A 44 -10.62 -10.57 -4.30
N ARG A 45 -10.76 -9.33 -4.76
CA ARG A 45 -9.68 -8.60 -5.45
C ARG A 45 -8.63 -8.07 -4.47
N TYR A 46 -7.42 -7.90 -4.96
CA TYR A 46 -6.32 -7.29 -4.22
C TYR A 46 -6.13 -5.84 -4.68
N VAL A 47 -5.81 -4.96 -3.75
CA VAL A 47 -5.57 -3.53 -4.04
C VAL A 47 -4.24 -3.14 -3.43
N ILE A 48 -3.36 -2.52 -4.21
CA ILE A 48 -2.14 -1.89 -3.69
C ILE A 48 -2.34 -0.39 -3.71
N ARG A 49 -2.11 0.24 -2.56
CA ARG A 49 -1.95 1.69 -2.46
C ARG A 49 -0.48 2.00 -2.24
N THR A 50 0.11 2.77 -3.14
CA THR A 50 1.52 3.18 -3.08
C THR A 50 1.57 4.67 -2.85
N CYS A 51 2.15 5.11 -1.75
CA CYS A 51 2.29 6.52 -1.41
C CYS A 51 3.76 6.93 -1.38
N LEU A 52 4.04 8.01 -2.09
CA LEU A 52 5.33 8.69 -2.09
C LEU A 52 5.25 9.93 -1.19
N ARG A 53 6.20 10.08 -0.27
CA ARG A 53 6.37 11.33 0.49
C ARG A 53 7.17 12.33 -0.32
N LEU A 54 6.59 13.51 -0.57
CA LEU A 54 7.19 14.56 -1.41
C LEU A 54 8.01 15.61 -0.60
N GLY A 55 8.37 15.30 0.65
CA GLY A 55 9.17 16.19 1.49
C GLY A 55 9.17 15.76 2.97
N PRO A 56 9.91 16.51 3.83
CA PRO A 56 9.99 16.23 5.27
C PRO A 56 8.69 16.52 6.03
N GLU A 57 7.79 17.31 5.44
CA GLU A 57 6.46 17.55 6.00
C GLU A 57 5.46 16.54 5.43
N ALA A 58 4.83 15.75 6.31
CA ALA A 58 3.85 14.70 5.99
C ALA A 58 2.57 15.20 5.28
N ALA A 59 2.46 16.49 4.97
CA ALA A 59 1.29 17.10 4.33
C ALA A 59 1.24 16.88 2.81
N ALA A 60 2.35 16.52 2.17
CA ALA A 60 2.42 16.28 0.73
C ALA A 60 2.77 14.80 0.44
N GLU A 61 1.74 13.96 0.34
CA GLU A 61 1.85 12.60 -0.16
C GLU A 61 1.14 12.49 -1.52
N ALA A 62 1.81 11.85 -2.48
CA ALA A 62 1.19 11.44 -3.73
C ALA A 62 0.96 9.93 -3.68
N CYS A 63 -0.29 9.50 -3.81
CA CYS A 63 -0.65 8.09 -3.74
C CYS A 63 -1.27 7.62 -5.05
N ASP A 64 -0.83 6.45 -5.50
CA ASP A 64 -1.42 5.69 -6.59
C ASP A 64 -2.13 4.44 -6.05
N VAL A 65 -3.11 3.94 -6.80
CA VAL A 65 -3.89 2.76 -6.45
C VAL A 65 -4.00 1.83 -7.64
N MET A 66 -3.55 0.59 -7.46
CA MET A 66 -3.67 -0.49 -8.45
C MET A 66 -4.57 -1.61 -7.92
N VAL A 67 -5.36 -2.21 -8.82
CA VAL A 67 -6.30 -3.29 -8.49
C VAL A 67 -5.96 -4.53 -9.31
N TYR A 68 -5.90 -5.66 -8.63
CA TYR A 68 -5.61 -6.97 -9.22
C TYR A 68 -6.78 -7.91 -9.01
N ALA A 69 -7.14 -8.63 -10.07
CA ALA A 69 -8.29 -9.52 -10.07
C ALA A 69 -8.14 -10.68 -9.07
N ASP A 70 -6.93 -11.22 -8.95
CA ASP A 70 -6.62 -12.38 -8.12
C ASP A 70 -5.16 -12.36 -7.65
N GLU A 71 -4.81 -13.37 -6.85
CA GLU A 71 -3.48 -13.53 -6.25
C GLU A 71 -2.39 -13.79 -7.30
N ALA A 72 -2.71 -14.48 -8.39
CA ALA A 72 -1.74 -14.78 -9.43
C ALA A 72 -1.38 -13.50 -10.18
N ALA A 73 -2.36 -12.70 -10.57
CA ALA A 73 -2.14 -11.39 -11.19
C ALA A 73 -1.32 -10.45 -10.29
N LEU A 74 -1.62 -10.43 -8.97
CA LEU A 74 -0.86 -9.67 -7.99
C LEU A 74 0.60 -10.13 -7.95
N ARG A 75 0.85 -11.44 -7.83
CA ARG A 75 2.21 -11.99 -7.75
C ARG A 75 3.01 -11.72 -9.02
N GLU A 76 2.41 -11.91 -10.18
CA GLU A 76 3.08 -11.65 -11.46
C GLU A 76 3.51 -10.18 -11.53
N ALA A 77 2.63 -9.24 -11.18
CA ALA A 77 2.94 -7.81 -11.17
C ALA A 77 4.09 -7.45 -10.21
N LEU A 78 4.07 -8.00 -8.99
CA LEU A 78 5.10 -7.75 -7.97
C LEU A 78 6.40 -8.52 -8.24
N SER A 79 6.37 -9.60 -9.00
CA SER A 79 7.58 -10.36 -9.38
C SER A 79 8.38 -9.70 -10.49
N ALA A 80 7.75 -8.79 -11.26
CA ALA A 80 8.42 -8.01 -12.29
C ALA A 80 9.25 -6.85 -11.70
N GLY A 81 8.90 -6.37 -10.51
CA GLY A 81 9.69 -5.43 -9.73
C GLY A 81 10.73 -6.17 -8.91
N ASP A 82 12.02 -6.08 -9.28
CA ASP A 82 13.11 -6.57 -8.41
C ASP A 82 13.47 -5.53 -7.32
N ASP A 83 12.51 -4.70 -6.92
CA ASP A 83 12.68 -3.85 -5.76
C ASP A 83 12.40 -4.69 -4.51
N GLY A 84 13.24 -4.55 -3.49
CA GLY A 84 13.06 -5.32 -2.25
C GLY A 84 11.75 -4.99 -1.52
N LEU A 85 11.03 -3.96 -1.96
CA LEU A 85 9.78 -3.48 -1.37
C LEU A 85 8.61 -4.39 -1.74
N ASP A 86 8.48 -4.73 -3.03
CA ASP A 86 7.44 -5.63 -3.54
C ASP A 86 7.56 -7.03 -2.90
N ARG A 87 8.79 -7.54 -2.74
CA ARG A 87 9.05 -8.79 -2.00
C ARG A 87 8.68 -8.68 -0.53
N ALA A 88 9.03 -7.57 0.13
CA ALA A 88 8.66 -7.34 1.52
C ALA A 88 7.13 -7.28 1.70
N LEU A 89 6.41 -6.71 0.73
CA LEU A 89 4.94 -6.66 0.73
C LEU A 89 4.33 -8.06 0.59
N LEU A 90 4.84 -8.88 -0.34
CA LEU A 90 4.42 -10.28 -0.50
C LEU A 90 4.68 -11.10 0.77
N ALA A 91 5.86 -10.95 1.37
CA ALA A 91 6.21 -11.64 2.61
C ALA A 91 5.30 -11.22 3.79
N ALA A 92 5.05 -9.91 3.94
CA ALA A 92 4.15 -9.40 4.97
C ALA A 92 2.70 -9.90 4.80
N ALA A 93 2.28 -10.15 3.56
CA ALA A 93 0.97 -10.73 3.23
C ALA A 93 0.91 -12.26 3.39
N GLY A 94 2.03 -12.93 3.66
CA GLY A 94 2.13 -14.39 3.65
C GLY A 94 1.96 -15.00 2.25
N LEU A 95 2.25 -14.23 1.20
CA LEU A 95 2.09 -14.60 -0.21
C LEU A 95 3.40 -14.94 -0.91
N ASP A 96 4.54 -14.82 -0.22
CA ASP A 96 5.85 -15.20 -0.73
C ASP A 96 5.91 -16.71 -1.02
N ARG A 97 6.70 -17.10 -2.04
CA ARG A 97 6.72 -18.47 -2.59
C ARG A 97 7.33 -19.52 -1.66
N ASP A 98 7.88 -19.14 -0.50
CA ASP A 98 8.65 -20.03 0.39
C ASP A 98 7.94 -20.44 1.70
N ARG A 99 6.73 -20.97 1.61
CA ARG A 99 6.21 -21.92 2.63
C ARG A 99 5.18 -22.90 2.08
N ALA A 100 5.67 -23.90 1.34
CA ALA A 100 5.01 -25.20 1.17
C ALA A 100 5.91 -26.28 1.78
#